data_AF-A0A844M5I7-F1
#
_entry.id   AF-A0A844M5I7-F1
#
_cell.length_a   1.000
_cell.length_b   1.000
_cell.length_c   1.000
_cell.angle_alpha   90.00
_cell.angle_beta   90.00
_cell.angle_gamma   90.00
#
_symmetry.space_group_name_H-M   'P 1'
#
loop_
_entity.id
_entity.type
_entity.pdbx_description
1 polymer ?
#
loop_
_entity_poly.entity_id
_entity_poly.type
_entity_poly.pdbx_seq_one_letter_code
_entity_poly.pdbx_strand_id
1 'polypeptide(L)'
;MKNIWSFLKNWLSLSVGTFLVLLAIHIGLPALFLFLQVSSFELSIGSLWILNWKNEASGSGIRFNLVPLLAIAIIVGLVGFLIKLSRKR
;
A
#
# COMPACT_ATOMS: atom_id res chain seq x y z
N MET A 1 26.33 -9.94 15.69
CA MET A 1 25.10 -9.15 15.96
C MET A 1 24.96 -7.88 15.12
N LYS A 2 26.01 -7.08 14.84
CA LYS A 2 25.90 -5.83 14.04
C LYS A 2 25.20 -5.99 12.67
N ASN A 3 25.39 -7.13 12.01
CA ASN A 3 24.81 -7.37 10.67
C ASN A 3 23.28 -7.53 10.70
N ILE A 4 22.73 -8.27 11.67
CA ILE A 4 21.27 -8.49 11.82
C ILE A 4 20.52 -7.19 12.07
N TRP A 5 21.07 -6.31 12.90
CA TRP A 5 20.46 -5.01 13.17
C TRP A 5 20.41 -4.12 11.93
N SER A 6 21.50 -4.10 11.15
CA SER A 6 21.55 -3.37 9.88
C SER A 6 20.56 -3.93 8.86
N PHE A 7 20.39 -5.26 8.83
CA PHE A 7 19.39 -5.92 7.98
C PHE A 7 17.97 -5.52 8.36
N LEU A 8 17.63 -5.63 9.65
CA LEU A 8 16.30 -5.27 10.15
C LEU A 8 15.98 -3.80 9.86
N LYS A 9 16.95 -2.89 10.09
CA LYS A 9 16.77 -1.46 9.83
C LYS A 9 16.50 -1.17 8.36
N ASN A 10 17.23 -1.81 7.45
CA ASN A 10 17.04 -1.60 6.01
C ASN A 10 15.67 -2.11 5.54
N TRP A 11 15.30 -3.32 5.95
CA TRP A 11 13.99 -3.88 5.63
C TRP A 11 12.87 -3.01 6.19
N LEU A 12 12.95 -2.62 7.47
CA LEU A 12 11.94 -1.77 8.10
C LEU A 12 11.83 -0.40 7.41
N SER A 13 12.96 0.22 7.06
CA SER A 13 12.97 1.49 6.34
C SER A 13 12.31 1.38 4.97
N LEU A 14 12.53 0.27 4.24
CA LEU A 14 11.88 0.03 2.95
C LEU A 14 10.38 -0.18 3.14
N SER A 15 9.98 -1.03 4.09
CA SER A 15 8.56 -1.29 4.39
C SER A 15 7.82 -0.02 4.80
N VAL A 16 8.39 0.79 5.69
CA VAL A 16 7.80 2.09 6.09
C VAL A 16 7.74 3.05 4.91
N GLY A 17 8.81 3.15 4.12
CA GLY A 17 8.82 3.99 2.91
C GLY A 17 7.73 3.59 1.92
N THR A 18 7.60 2.29 1.63
CA THR A 18 6.53 1.77 0.77
C THR A 18 5.15 2.04 1.35
N PHE A 19 4.96 1.83 2.66
CA PHE A 19 3.68 2.09 3.32
C PHE A 19 3.27 3.57 3.18
N LEU A 20 4.20 4.50 3.41
CA LEU A 20 3.94 5.94 3.28
C LEU A 20 3.61 6.35 1.84
N VAL A 21 4.34 5.82 0.86
CA VAL A 21 4.05 6.07 -0.57
C VAL A 21 2.67 5.55 -0.95
N LEU A 22 2.37 4.31 -0.54
CA LEU A 22 1.05 3.74 -0.74
C LEU A 22 -0.02 4.62 -0.10
N LEU A 23 0.17 5.05 1.15
CA LEU A 23 -0.78 5.91 1.85
C LEU A 23 -1.00 7.25 1.12
N ALA A 24 0.06 7.87 0.59
CA ALA A 24 -0.05 9.09 -0.22
C ALA A 24 -0.85 8.86 -1.51
N ILE A 25 -0.59 7.76 -2.22
CA ILE A 25 -1.38 7.37 -3.42
C ILE A 25 -2.86 7.23 -3.06
N HIS A 26 -3.17 6.60 -1.92
CA HIS A 26 -4.54 6.38 -1.50
C HIS A 26 -5.28 7.67 -1.11
N ILE A 27 -4.58 8.66 -0.57
CA ILE A 27 -5.16 9.98 -0.30
C ILE A 27 -5.44 10.73 -1.61
N GLY A 28 -4.59 10.58 -2.63
CA GLY A 28 -4.76 11.21 -3.93
C GLY A 28 -5.80 10.53 -4.84
N LEU A 29 -6.01 9.23 -4.67
CA LEU A 29 -6.89 8.41 -5.52
C LEU A 29 -8.34 8.93 -5.62
N PRO A 30 -9.00 9.35 -4.52
CA PRO A 30 -10.35 9.91 -4.56
C PRO A 30 -10.46 11.12 -5.48
N ALA A 31 -9.48 12.03 -5.43
CA ALA A 31 -9.48 13.22 -6.26
C ALA A 31 -9.36 12.85 -7.75
N LEU A 32 -8.52 11.87 -8.06
CA LEU A 32 -8.35 11.35 -9.42
C LEU A 32 -9.60 10.62 -9.92
N PHE A 33 -10.23 9.79 -9.08
CA PHE A 33 -11.47 9.09 -9.42
C PHE A 33 -12.64 10.05 -9.63
N LEU A 34 -12.72 11.13 -8.85
CA LEU A 34 -13.70 12.18 -9.05
C LEU A 34 -13.48 12.93 -10.35
N PHE A 35 -12.23 13.32 -10.62
CA PHE A 35 -11.85 14.02 -11.84
C PHE A 35 -12.20 13.20 -13.09
N LEU A 36 -12.00 11.89 -13.03
CA LEU A 36 -12.31 10.94 -14.11
C LEU A 36 -13.74 10.40 -14.09
N GLN A 37 -14.59 10.85 -13.16
CA GLN A 37 -15.97 10.39 -12.98
C GLN A 37 -16.11 8.86 -12.90
N VAL A 38 -15.16 8.20 -12.23
CA VAL A 38 -15.13 6.74 -12.11
C VAL A 38 -16.37 6.25 -11.36
N SER A 39 -17.08 5.28 -11.95
CA SER A 39 -18.25 4.65 -11.32
C SER A 39 -17.89 3.96 -10.01
N SER A 40 -18.83 3.88 -9.06
CA SER A 40 -18.63 3.17 -7.80
C SER A 40 -18.18 1.74 -8.01
N PHE A 41 -17.21 1.27 -7.22
CA PHE A 41 -16.73 -0.11 -7.29
C PHE A 41 -16.20 -0.58 -5.93
N GLU A 42 -16.16 -1.90 -5.77
CA GLU A 42 -15.58 -2.55 -4.60
C GLU A 42 -14.54 -3.58 -5.04
N LEU A 43 -13.38 -3.54 -4.40
CA LEU A 43 -12.32 -4.51 -4.54
C LEU A 43 -12.15 -5.24 -3.21
N SER A 44 -12.50 -6.53 -3.20
CA SER A 44 -12.44 -7.40 -2.04
C SER A 44 -11.91 -8.79 -2.43
N ILE A 45 -11.28 -9.47 -1.47
CA ILE A 45 -10.83 -10.86 -1.59
C ILE A 45 -11.49 -11.65 -0.46
N GLY A 46 -12.54 -12.42 -0.79
CA GLY A 46 -13.36 -13.10 0.22
C GLY A 46 -14.02 -12.09 1.17
N SER A 47 -13.81 -12.24 2.47
CA SER A 47 -14.28 -11.28 3.50
C SER A 47 -13.34 -10.07 3.71
N LEU A 48 -12.18 -10.06 3.07
CA LEU A 48 -11.20 -8.98 3.17
C LEU A 48 -11.52 -7.89 2.15
N TRP A 49 -12.16 -6.82 2.63
CA TRP A 49 -12.28 -5.58 1.86
C TRP A 49 -10.90 -4.90 1.72
N ILE A 50 -10.58 -4.45 0.50
CA ILE A 50 -9.31 -3.77 0.18
C ILE A 50 -9.61 -2.31 -0.11
N LEU A 51 -10.47 -2.06 -1.11
CA LEU A 51 -10.89 -0.72 -1.54
C LEU A 51 -12.39 -0.73 -1.80
N ASN A 52 -13.09 0.29 -1.32
CA ASN A 52 -14.46 0.57 -1.71
C ASN A 52 -14.54 2.03 -2.13
N TRP A 53 -14.85 2.27 -3.40
CA TRP A 53 -15.06 3.59 -3.98
C TRP A 53 -16.54 3.83 -4.18
N LYS A 54 -17.04 4.95 -3.64
CA LYS A 54 -18.41 5.42 -3.82
C LYS A 54 -18.41 6.76 -4.54
N ASN A 55 -19.14 6.83 -5.64
CA ASN A 55 -19.38 8.03 -6.42
C ASN A 55 -20.90 8.14 -6.67
N GLU A 56 -21.63 8.65 -5.66
CA GLU A 56 -23.08 8.78 -5.70
C GLU A 56 -23.48 10.27 -5.64
N ALA A 57 -24.69 10.59 -6.08
CA ALA A 57 -25.21 11.97 -6.05
C ALA A 57 -25.32 12.53 -4.62
N SER A 58 -25.44 11.67 -3.61
CA SER A 58 -25.49 12.01 -2.18
C SER A 58 -24.11 12.24 -1.56
N GLY A 59 -23.03 11.89 -2.26
CA GLY A 59 -21.66 12.05 -1.79
C GLY A 59 -20.67 11.09 -2.45
N SER A 60 -19.40 11.45 -2.42
CA SER A 60 -18.30 10.61 -2.87
C SER A 60 -17.32 10.31 -1.74
N GLY A 61 -16.70 9.12 -1.78
CA GLY A 61 -15.77 8.71 -0.74
C GLY A 61 -15.05 7.40 -1.05
N ILE A 62 -13.86 7.25 -0.49
CA ILE A 62 -13.10 6.00 -0.50
C ILE A 62 -13.06 5.42 0.91
N ARG A 63 -13.28 4.12 1.03
CA ARG A 63 -12.99 3.36 2.24
C ARG A 63 -11.91 2.36 1.90
N PHE A 64 -10.87 2.34 2.71
CA PHE A 64 -9.71 1.50 2.45
C PHE A 64 -9.34 0.74 3.73
N ASN A 65 -8.92 -0.50 3.56
CA ASN A 65 -8.40 -1.29 4.66
C ASN A 65 -6.89 -1.13 4.75
N LEU A 66 -6.41 -0.62 5.88
CA LEU A 66 -4.97 -0.44 6.11
C LEU A 66 -4.22 -1.77 6.25
N VAL A 67 -4.90 -2.85 6.59
CA VAL A 67 -4.28 -4.17 6.80
C VAL A 67 -3.67 -4.73 5.51
N PRO A 68 -4.41 -4.84 4.39
CA PRO A 68 -3.81 -5.18 3.08
C PRO A 68 -2.66 -4.25 2.68
N LEU A 69 -2.78 -2.95 2.97
CA LEU A 69 -1.77 -1.96 2.63
C LEU A 69 -0.45 -2.22 3.35
N LEU A 70 -0.54 -2.49 4.66
CA LEU A 70 0.60 -2.84 5.49
C LEU A 70 1.22 -4.17 5.06
N ALA A 71 0.40 -5.16 4.73
CA ALA A 71 0.87 -6.45 4.24
C ALA A 71 1.68 -6.30 2.94
N ILE A 72 1.16 -5.52 1.97
CA ILE A 72 1.88 -5.22 0.72
C ILE A 72 3.21 -4.51 1.03
N ALA A 73 3.20 -3.51 1.91
CA ALA A 73 4.41 -2.77 2.26
C ALA A 73 5.49 -3.67 2.87
N ILE A 74 5.10 -4.60 3.76
CA ILE A 74 5.99 -5.59 4.36
C ILE A 74 6.59 -6.53 3.30
N ILE A 75 5.76 -7.04 2.38
CA ILE A 75 6.18 -7.94 1.31
C ILE A 75 7.14 -7.23 0.35
N VAL A 76 6.81 -6.01 -0.07
CA VAL A 76 7.67 -5.19 -0.94
C VAL A 76 8.99 -4.88 -0.26
N GLY A 77 8.97 -4.51 1.02
CA GLY A 77 10.20 -4.29 1.80
C GLY A 77 11.07 -5.55 1.85
N LEU A 78 10.46 -6.73 1.99
CA LEU A 78 11.15 -8.01 1.98
C LEU A 78 11.74 -8.34 0.60
N VAL A 79 10.95 -8.22 -0.47
CA VAL A 79 11.40 -8.48 -1.85
C VAL A 79 12.52 -7.53 -2.26
N GLY A 80 12.34 -6.23 -2.02
CA GLY A 80 13.37 -5.21 -2.30
C GLY A 80 14.67 -5.48 -1.55
N PHE A 81 14.56 -5.98 -0.32
CA PHE A 81 15.71 -6.44 0.44
C PHE A 81 16.38 -7.67 -0.18
N LEU A 82 15.63 -8.72 -0.52
CA LEU A 82 16.16 -9.96 -1.11
C LEU A 82 16.89 -9.71 -2.44
N ILE A 83 16.33 -8.84 -3.30
CA ILE A 83 16.97 -8.42 -4.56
C ILE A 83 18.31 -7.74 -4.28
N LYS A 84 18.36 -6.84 -3.28
CA LYS A 84 19.59 -6.13 -2.90
C LYS A 84 20.65 -7.08 -2.33
N LEU A 85 20.23 -8.11 -1.58
CA LEU A 85 21.14 -9.14 -1.06
C LEU A 85 21.71 -9.99 -2.19
N SER A 86 20.87 -10.40 -3.15
CA SER A 86 21.28 -11.19 -4.32
C SER A 86 22.33 -10.45 -5.16
N ARG A 87 22.15 -9.15 -5.40
CA ARG A 87 23.12 -8.31 -6.14
C ARG A 87 24.47 -8.10 -5.45
N LYS A 88 24.56 -8.35 -4.15
CA LYS A 88 25.79 -8.11 -3.35
C LYS A 88 26.65 -9.36 -3.19
N ARG A 89 26.15 -10.50 -3.69
CA ARG A 89 26.83 -11.81 -3.73
C ARG A 89 27.44 -12.01 -5.11
#